data_AF-A0A1F8JS75-F1
#
_entry.id   AF-A0A1F8JS75-F1
#
_cell.length_a   1.000
_cell.length_b   1.000
_cell.length_c   1.000
_cell.angle_alpha   90.00
_cell.angle_beta   90.00
_cell.angle_gamma   90.00
#
_symmetry.space_group_name_H-M   'P 1'
#
loop_
_entity.id
_entity.type
_entity.pdbx_description
1 polymer ?
#
loop_
_entity_poly.entity_id
_entity_poly.type
_entity_poly.pdbx_seq_one_letter_code
_entity_poly.pdbx_strand_id
1 'polypeptide(L)' 'MYGLEKSKQRAFVPFDLEKELKADPKKAQQTLSQIESSINEIKNALRGGSSTENVDQLGILLHGYTALQRVLKRVVHQ' A
#
# COMPACT_ATOMS: atom_id res chain seq x y z
N MET A 1 14.53 41.69 17.59
CA MET A 1 13.30 40.91 17.32
C MET A 1 13.58 39.46 17.70
N TYR A 2 13.01 38.99 18.80
CA TYR A 2 12.91 37.56 19.11
C TYR A 2 11.82 36.97 18.21
N GLY A 3 12.12 35.91 17.44
CA GLY A 3 11.07 35.25 16.65
C GLY A 3 11.46 34.58 15.33
N LEU A 4 12.73 34.23 15.11
CA LEU A 4 13.12 33.36 13.99
C LEU A 4 13.81 32.10 14.51
N GLU A 5 13.18 31.43 15.48
CA GLU A 5 13.39 30.00 15.66
C GLU A 5 12.86 29.34 14.38
N LYS A 6 13.75 29.08 13.41
CA LYS A 6 13.45 28.18 12.29
C LYS A 6 12.94 26.90 12.93
N SER A 7 11.64 26.64 12.83
CA SER A 7 11.07 25.38 13.29
C SER A 7 11.93 24.30 12.63
N LYS A 8 12.68 23.55 13.44
CA LYS A 8 13.36 22.36 12.96
C LYS A 8 12.24 21.52 12.37
N GLN A 9 12.08 21.56 11.05
CA GLN A 9 11.20 20.65 10.33
C GLN A 9 11.56 19.28 10.89
N ARG A 10 10.65 18.68 11.65
CA ARG A 10 10.88 17.34 12.20
C ARG A 10 11.23 16.51 10.99
N ALA A 11 12.46 16.03 10.93
CA ALA A 11 12.91 15.17 9.86
C ALA A 11 11.87 14.05 9.78
N PHE A 12 11.18 13.95 8.64
CA PHE A 12 10.17 12.92 8.44
C PHE A 12 10.90 11.59 8.61
N VAL A 13 10.65 10.91 9.72
CA VAL A 13 11.26 9.61 9.98
C VAL A 13 10.49 8.64 9.09
N PRO A 14 11.14 8.04 8.06
CA PRO A 14 10.45 7.10 7.21
C PRO A 14 9.97 5.94 8.07
N PHE A 15 8.76 5.46 7.77
CA PHE A 15 8.20 4.31 8.46
C PHE A 15 9.12 3.10 8.29
N ASP A 16 9.10 2.18 9.25
CA ASP A 16 10.00 1.02 9.21
C ASP A 16 9.78 0.17 7.95
N LEU A 17 8.53 0.05 7.50
CA LEU A 17 8.19 -0.60 6.23
C LEU A 17 8.81 0.11 5.02
N GLU A 18 8.82 1.44 4.98
CA GLU A 18 9.43 2.20 3.88
C GLU A 18 10.95 1.99 3.85
N LYS A 19 11.60 1.99 5.02
CA LYS A 19 13.05 1.70 5.11
C LYS A 19 13.35 0.30 4.61
N GLU A 20 12.56 -0.67 5.04
CA GLU A 20 12.76 -2.07 4.70
C GLU A 20 12.59 -2.33 3.20
N LEU A 21 11.53 -1.78 2.59
CA LEU A 21 11.27 -1.94 1.16
C LEU A 21 12.29 -1.23 0.28
N LYS A 22 12.85 -0.11 0.74
CA LYS A 22 13.95 0.58 0.03
C LYS A 22 15.29 -0.16 0.20
N ALA A 23 15.51 -0.81 1.34
CA ALA A 23 16.73 -1.54 1.61
C ALA A 23 16.80 -2.89 0.87
N ASP A 24 15.67 -3.57 0.71
CA ASP A 24 15.60 -4.87 0.02
C ASP A 24 14.61 -4.85 -1.16
N PRO A 25 15.12 -4.64 -2.40
CA PRO A 25 14.32 -4.66 -3.61
C PRO A 25 13.62 -6.00 -3.86
N LYS A 26 14.20 -7.13 -3.42
CA LYS A 26 13.57 -8.45 -3.60
C LYS A 26 12.35 -8.57 -2.70
N LYS A 27 12.46 -8.14 -1.44
CA LYS A 27 11.33 -8.11 -0.51
C LYS A 27 10.21 -7.20 -1.02
N ALA A 28 10.56 -6.03 -1.56
CA ALA A 28 9.59 -5.15 -2.19
C ALA A 28 8.85 -5.81 -3.38
N GLN A 29 9.58 -6.52 -4.24
CA GLN A 29 8.99 -7.24 -5.35
C GLN A 29 8.09 -8.38 -4.87
N GLN A 30 8.51 -9.15 -3.86
CA GLN A 30 7.69 -10.21 -3.25
C GLN A 30 6.39 -9.67 -2.65
N THR A 31 6.45 -8.57 -1.90
CA THR A 31 5.26 -7.94 -1.32
C THR A 31 4.31 -7.43 -2.40
N LEU A 32 4.83 -6.82 -3.47
CA LEU A 32 4.01 -6.39 -4.61
C LEU A 32 3.36 -7.59 -5.33
N SER A 33 4.08 -8.68 -5.53
CA SER A 33 3.54 -9.90 -6.13
C SER A 33 2.45 -10.55 -5.28
N GLN A 34 2.61 -10.58 -3.95
CA GLN A 34 1.57 -11.07 -3.03
C GLN A 34 0.29 -10.23 -3.14
N ILE A 35 0.43 -8.90 -3.14
CA ILE A 35 -0.70 -7.98 -3.31
C ILE A 35 -1.39 -8.19 -4.66
N GLU A 36 -0.63 -8.39 -5.73
CA GLU A 36 -1.18 -8.69 -7.06
C GLU A 36 -1.94 -10.02 -7.09
N SER A 37 -1.44 -11.07 -6.41
CA SER A 37 -2.17 -12.32 -6.24
C SER A 37 -3.50 -12.11 -5.53
N SER A 38 -3.50 -11.42 -4.38
CA SER A 38 -4.72 -11.13 -3.62
C SER A 38 -5.73 -10.32 -4.44
N ILE A 39 -5.28 -9.32 -5.21
CA ILE A 39 -6.15 -8.56 -6.12
C ILE A 39 -6.80 -9.48 -7.15
N ASN A 40 -6.05 -10.41 -7.73
CA ASN A 40 -6.57 -11.34 -8.74
C ASN A 40 -7.54 -12.34 -8.13
N GLU A 41 -7.26 -12.86 -6.94
CA GLU A 41 -8.15 -13.74 -6.17
C GLU A 41 -9.48 -13.04 -5.87
N ILE A 42 -9.45 -11.80 -5.38
CA ILE A 42 -10.65 -11.01 -5.10
C ILE A 42 -11.45 -10.75 -6.39
N LYS A 43 -10.79 -10.41 -7.50
CA LYS A 43 -11.46 -10.23 -8.80
C LYS A 43 -12.13 -11.51 -9.28
N ASN A 44 -11.49 -12.66 -9.09
CA ASN A 44 -12.07 -13.95 -9.47
C ASN A 44 -13.27 -14.29 -8.59
N ALA A 45 -13.20 -14.04 -7.28
CA ALA A 45 -14.31 -14.23 -6.35
C ALA A 45 -15.52 -13.32 -6.70
N LEU A 46 -15.26 -12.07 -7.10
CA LEU A 46 -16.30 -11.14 -7.57
C LEU A 46 -16.96 -11.62 -8.87
N ARG A 47 -16.18 -12.14 -9.83
CA ARG A 47 -16.70 -12.71 -11.08
C ARG A 47 -17.49 -14.00 -10.88
N GLY A 48 -17.18 -14.75 -9.82
CA GLY A 48 -17.86 -16.00 -9.46
C GLY A 48 -19.30 -15.83 -8.96
N GLY A 49 -19.80 -14.60 -8.81
CA GLY A 49 -21.19 -14.36 -8.41
C GLY A 49 -21.47 -14.74 -6.96
N SER A 50 -20.64 -14.27 -6.02
CA SER A 50 -20.92 -14.44 -4.58
C SER A 50 -22.20 -13.70 -4.18
N SER A 51 -22.87 -14.13 -3.10
CA SER A 51 -24.04 -13.46 -2.52
C SER A 51 -23.82 -11.96 -2.35
N THR A 52 -24.87 -11.15 -2.51
CA THR A 52 -24.81 -9.67 -2.54
C THR A 52 -24.03 -9.04 -1.38
N GLU A 53 -24.14 -9.56 -0.15
CA GLU A 53 -23.37 -9.08 1.01
C GLU A 53 -21.85 -9.27 0.85
N ASN A 54 -21.41 -10.34 0.19
CA ASN A 54 -19.99 -10.61 -0.03
C ASN A 54 -19.42 -9.77 -1.16
N VAL A 55 -20.25 -9.35 -2.13
CA VAL A 55 -19.80 -8.52 -3.26
C VAL A 55 -19.34 -7.16 -2.78
N ASP A 56 -20.10 -6.51 -1.89
CA ASP A 56 -19.75 -5.20 -1.35
C ASP A 56 -18.45 -5.25 -0.53
N GLN A 57 -18.30 -6.27 0.33
CA GLN A 57 -17.09 -6.47 1.12
C GLN A 57 -15.86 -6.74 0.25
N LEU A 58 -16.00 -7.59 -0.76
CA LEU A 58 -14.93 -7.86 -1.73
C LEU A 58 -14.59 -6.61 -2.56
N GLY A 59 -15.58 -5.77 -2.86
CA GLY A 59 -15.38 -4.48 -3.53
C GLY A 59 -14.56 -3.48 -2.70
N ILE A 60 -14.84 -3.41 -1.39
CA ILE A 60 -14.06 -2.61 -0.43
C ILE A 60 -12.63 -3.15 -0.34
N LEU A 61 -12.47 -4.47 -0.21
CA LEU A 61 -11.17 -5.10 -0.10
C LEU A 61 -10.32 -4.88 -1.36
N LEU A 62 -10.92 -5.00 -2.54
CA LEU A 62 -10.28 -4.71 -3.82
C LEU A 62 -9.77 -3.26 -3.88
N HIS A 63 -10.58 -2.29 -3.43
CA HIS A 63 -10.17 -0.89 -3.37
C HIS A 63 -9.01 -0.68 -2.38
N GLY A 64 -9.05 -1.32 -1.22
CA GLY A 64 -7.98 -1.26 -0.23
C GLY A 64 -6.65 -1.78 -0.78
N TYR A 65 -6.65 -2.98 -1.37
CA TYR A 65 -5.43 -3.57 -1.94
C TYR A 65 -4.90 -2.78 -3.15
N THR A 66 -5.76 -2.24 -4.01
CA THR A 66 -5.31 -1.40 -5.14
C THR A 66 -4.72 -0.08 -4.67
N ALA A 67 -5.27 0.53 -3.62
CA ALA A 67 -4.68 1.72 -2.99
C ALA A 67 -3.31 1.39 -2.36
N LEU A 68 -3.22 0.28 -1.62
CA LEU A 68 -1.96 -0.19 -1.04
C LEU A 68 -0.89 -0.43 -2.11
N GLN A 69 -1.24 -1.11 -3.20
CA GLN A 69 -0.33 -1.35 -4.33
C GLN A 69 0.21 -0.04 -4.91
N ARG A 70 -0.64 0.99 -5.05
CA ARG A 70 -0.23 2.32 -5.54
C ARG A 70 0.73 3.01 -4.57
N VAL A 71 0.46 2.95 -3.27
CA VAL A 71 1.34 3.53 -2.24
C VAL A 71 2.70 2.84 -2.25
N LEU A 72 2.74 1.51 -2.22
CA LEU A 72 3.99 0.76 -2.24
C LEU A 72 4.81 1.01 -3.51
N LYS A 73 4.17 1.09 -4.68
CA LYS A 73 4.86 1.47 -5.93
C LYS A 73 5.52 2.84 -5.83
N ARG A 74 4.86 3.82 -5.20
CA ARG A 74 5.45 5.15 -4.96
C ARG A 74 6.61 5.09 -3.98
N VAL A 75 6.48 4.34 -2.88
CA VAL A 75 7.53 4.21 -1.86
C VAL A 75 8.79 3.57 -2.44
N VAL A 76 8.65 2.53 -3.27
CA VAL A 76 9.79 1.81 -3.88
C VAL A 76 10.50 2.66 -4.95
N HIS A 77 9.78 3.56 -5.63
CA HIS A 77 10.32 4.37 -6.73
C HIS A 77 10.73 5.80 -6.31
N GLN A 78 10.50 6.19 -5.05
CA GLN A 78 10.96 7.46 -4.45
C GLN A 78 12.27 7.27 -3.69
#